data_AF-A0A076FBD2-F1
#
_entry.id   AF-A0A076FBD2-F1
#
_cell.length_a   1.000
_cell.length_b   1.000
_cell.length_c   1.000
_cell.angle_alpha   90.00
_cell.angle_beta   90.00
_cell.angle_gamma   90.00
#
_symmetry.space_group_name_H-M   'P 1'
#
loop_
_entity.id
_entity.type
_entity.pdbx_description
1 polymer ?
#
loop_
_entity_poly.entity_id
_entity_poly.type
_entity_poly.pdbx_seq_one_letter_code
_entity_poly.pdbx_strand_id
1 'polypeptide(L)'
;MIICIDLGSNTLRACLMNESLEVIKSYEKIVGSARNLSPKGLADDAMERIKSGLKEIKNEFDFGKFRHKAVATEAFRLASNAKAFFDDILVEFGIKFTIISGQLEARLTKLGVQNRADKLGIDITNALLIDLGGASTEIGFKDEFKSFRFGIVKFCEECLGEDLSSFKNYDDFENMAIKKTKEAREFISKFKFNTILLTSGVPTSVAALKLGLTYSSYDAKLVNGLVINEADMDATIELIKTNPNIDELTGDSRAGLVLGGIWLLKSMLDSSKPWIVIDDGLREGIAVGAKINLI
;
A
#
# COMPACT_ATOMS: atom_id res chain seq x y z
N MET A 1 19.55 6.83 12.73
CA MET A 1 18.72 6.90 11.51
C MET A 1 18.86 5.62 10.71
N ILE A 2 17.81 5.22 9.99
CA ILE A 2 17.77 3.99 9.17
C ILE A 2 17.05 4.26 7.85
N ILE A 3 17.55 3.68 6.76
CA ILE A 3 16.88 3.64 5.46
C ILE A 3 16.03 2.36 5.41
N CYS A 4 14.74 2.50 5.18
CA CYS A 4 13.81 1.39 5.03
C CYS A 4 13.33 1.34 3.58
N ILE A 5 13.35 0.16 2.97
CA ILE A 5 12.94 -0.05 1.58
C ILE A 5 11.94 -1.19 1.56
N ASP A 6 10.77 -0.98 1.00
CA ASP A 6 9.80 -2.02 0.70
C ASP A 6 9.54 -2.08 -0.81
N LEU A 7 9.62 -3.29 -1.34
CA LEU A 7 9.32 -3.60 -2.72
C LEU A 7 8.05 -4.45 -2.76
N GLY A 8 6.93 -3.77 -3.02
CA GLY A 8 5.61 -4.34 -3.10
C GLY A 8 5.23 -4.83 -4.49
N SER A 9 3.97 -5.27 -4.63
CA SER A 9 3.41 -5.75 -5.90
C SER A 9 3.21 -4.65 -6.94
N ASN A 10 3.11 -3.37 -6.53
CA ASN A 10 2.89 -2.25 -7.44
C ASN A 10 3.94 -1.14 -7.29
N THR A 11 4.39 -0.86 -6.06
CA THR A 11 5.27 0.27 -5.75
C THR A 11 6.56 -0.18 -5.08
N LEU A 12 7.64 0.52 -5.40
CA LEU A 12 8.90 0.52 -4.68
C LEU A 12 8.92 1.79 -3.84
N ARG A 13 9.03 1.66 -2.52
CA ARG A 13 9.07 2.82 -1.62
C ARG A 13 10.33 2.76 -0.76
N ALA A 14 10.84 3.93 -0.39
CA ALA A 14 11.94 4.07 0.55
C ALA A 14 11.72 5.25 1.49
N CYS A 15 12.20 5.15 2.72
CA CYS A 15 12.22 6.27 3.64
C CYS A 15 13.47 6.27 4.52
N LEU A 16 13.85 7.46 4.98
CA LEU A 16 14.87 7.67 6.01
C LEU A 16 14.14 8.04 7.31
N MET A 17 14.27 7.21 8.34
CA MET A 17 13.67 7.48 9.64
C MET A 17 14.71 7.83 10.70
N ASN A 18 14.37 8.79 11.57
CA ASN A 18 15.18 9.16 12.71
C ASN A 18 14.99 8.21 13.91
N GLU A 19 15.72 8.46 15.00
CA GLU A 19 15.69 7.60 16.21
C GLU A 19 14.34 7.64 16.95
N SER A 20 13.64 8.76 16.79
CA SER A 20 12.27 8.97 17.24
C SER A 20 11.23 8.34 16.31
N LEU A 21 11.65 7.57 15.29
CA LEU A 21 10.77 6.92 14.31
C LEU A 21 9.88 7.92 13.54
N GLU A 22 10.41 9.09 13.22
CA GLU A 22 9.81 10.02 12.26
C GLU A 22 10.46 9.89 10.90
N VAL A 23 9.64 9.98 9.85
CA VAL A 23 10.10 10.05 8.46
C VAL A 23 10.71 11.42 8.20
N ILE A 24 11.98 11.42 7.79
CA ILE A 24 12.75 12.62 7.41
C ILE A 24 12.73 12.83 5.91
N LYS A 25 12.77 11.73 5.15
CA LYS A 25 12.75 11.73 3.70
C LYS A 25 12.00 10.49 3.21
N SER A 26 11.23 10.63 2.15
CA SER A 26 10.50 9.54 1.50
C SER A 26 10.78 9.53 0.00
N TYR A 27 10.60 8.37 -0.61
CA TYR A 27 10.64 8.13 -2.03
C TYR A 27 9.60 7.06 -2.36
N GLU A 28 8.95 7.20 -3.51
CA GLU A 28 8.02 6.23 -4.06
C GLU A 28 8.12 6.21 -5.59
N LYS A 29 8.08 5.02 -6.17
CA LYS A 29 7.99 4.82 -7.61
C LYS A 29 7.10 3.64 -7.92
N ILE A 30 6.23 3.81 -8.91
CA ILE A 30 5.42 2.72 -9.45
C ILE A 30 6.33 1.83 -10.30
N VAL A 31 6.41 0.56 -9.95
CA VAL A 31 7.23 -0.44 -10.63
C VAL A 31 6.41 -1.60 -11.20
N GLY A 32 5.18 -1.79 -10.70
CA GLY A 32 4.24 -2.80 -11.22
C GLY A 32 4.78 -4.22 -11.15
N SER A 33 5.43 -4.63 -10.06
CA SER A 33 6.13 -5.91 -9.95
C SER A 33 5.24 -7.14 -10.16
N ALA A 34 3.94 -7.05 -9.89
CA ALA A 34 2.99 -8.13 -10.12
C ALA A 34 2.35 -8.12 -11.52
N ARG A 35 2.51 -7.05 -12.31
CA ARG A 35 1.95 -6.98 -13.66
C ARG A 35 2.62 -8.05 -14.52
N ASN A 36 1.83 -8.83 -15.25
CA ASN A 36 2.30 -9.91 -16.10
C ASN A 36 3.15 -10.98 -15.36
N LEU A 37 2.99 -11.10 -14.04
CA LEU A 37 3.64 -12.15 -13.28
C LEU A 37 3.14 -13.51 -13.78
N SER A 38 4.07 -14.34 -14.26
CA SER A 38 3.76 -15.62 -14.89
C SER A 38 4.51 -16.75 -14.19
N PRO A 39 4.28 -18.02 -14.57
CA PRO A 39 5.11 -19.13 -14.08
C PRO A 39 6.62 -18.95 -14.36
N LYS A 40 6.99 -18.11 -15.35
CA LYS A 40 8.39 -17.76 -15.66
C LYS A 40 9.00 -16.73 -14.68
N GLY A 41 8.20 -16.18 -13.77
CA GLY A 41 8.62 -15.19 -12.78
C GLY A 41 8.28 -13.76 -13.18
N LEU A 42 9.04 -12.81 -12.64
CA LEU A 42 8.95 -11.38 -12.92
C LEU A 42 9.22 -11.11 -14.41
N ALA A 43 8.47 -10.18 -14.99
CA ALA A 43 8.70 -9.69 -16.35
C ALA A 43 9.95 -8.79 -16.42
N ASP A 44 10.62 -8.79 -17.57
CA ASP A 44 11.89 -8.05 -17.78
C ASP A 44 11.70 -6.54 -17.59
N ASP A 45 10.61 -5.99 -18.14
CA ASP A 45 10.25 -4.58 -18.00
C ASP A 45 9.99 -4.18 -16.53
N ALA A 46 9.41 -5.08 -15.72
CA ALA A 46 9.24 -4.86 -14.29
C ALA A 46 10.58 -4.86 -13.55
N MET A 47 11.49 -5.78 -13.88
CA MET A 47 12.84 -5.81 -13.32
C MET A 47 13.64 -4.55 -13.66
N GLU A 48 13.55 -4.04 -14.89
CA GLU A 48 14.18 -2.79 -15.30
C GLU A 48 13.65 -1.57 -14.53
N ARG A 49 12.32 -1.46 -14.38
CA ARG A 49 11.70 -0.39 -13.56
C ARG A 49 12.17 -0.44 -12.12
N ILE A 50 12.28 -1.62 -11.52
CA ILE A 50 12.79 -1.80 -10.15
C ILE A 50 14.24 -1.33 -10.05
N LYS A 51 15.12 -1.78 -10.96
CA LYS A 51 16.54 -1.37 -10.97
C LYS A 51 16.69 0.14 -11.15
N SER A 52 15.90 0.75 -12.04
CA SER A 52 15.85 2.20 -12.20
C SER A 52 15.46 2.90 -10.90
N GLY A 53 14.42 2.42 -10.21
CA GLY A 53 14.02 2.99 -8.92
C GLY A 53 15.05 2.81 -7.81
N LEU A 54 15.75 1.67 -7.77
CA LEU A 54 16.86 1.46 -6.82
C LEU A 54 18.04 2.40 -7.10
N LYS A 55 18.33 2.68 -8.37
CA LYS A 55 19.34 3.68 -8.76
C LYS A 55 18.98 5.07 -8.25
N GLU A 56 17.72 5.49 -8.40
CA GLU A 56 17.21 6.76 -7.87
C GLU A 56 17.35 6.80 -6.34
N ILE A 57 16.93 5.74 -5.63
CA ILE A 57 17.12 5.60 -4.18
C ILE A 57 18.61 5.71 -3.78
N LYS A 58 19.53 5.08 -4.51
CA LYS A 58 20.98 5.18 -4.22
C LYS A 58 21.54 6.58 -4.40
N ASN A 59 20.98 7.36 -5.33
CA ASN A 59 21.37 8.76 -5.53
C ASN A 59 20.77 9.68 -4.46
N GLU A 60 19.58 9.34 -3.97
CA GLU A 60 18.81 10.19 -3.09
C GLU A 60 19.07 9.97 -1.59
N PHE A 61 19.56 8.79 -1.21
CA PHE A 61 19.78 8.40 0.17
C PHE A 61 21.25 8.05 0.40
N ASP A 62 21.78 8.43 1.57
CA ASP A 62 23.19 8.21 1.92
C ASP A 62 23.38 6.82 2.56
N PHE A 63 23.57 5.80 1.72
CA PHE A 63 23.85 4.42 2.14
C PHE A 63 25.24 4.23 2.77
N GLY A 64 26.16 5.20 2.59
CA GLY A 64 27.47 5.17 3.25
C GLY A 64 27.38 5.60 4.73
N LYS A 65 26.44 6.50 5.03
CA LYS A 65 26.19 7.02 6.37
C LYS A 65 25.16 6.23 7.17
N PHE A 66 24.09 5.76 6.52
CA PHE A 66 22.96 5.16 7.23
C PHE A 66 22.85 3.66 6.96
N ARG A 67 22.54 2.89 8.03
CA ARG A 67 22.15 1.48 7.88
C ARG A 67 20.86 1.39 7.08
N HIS A 68 20.66 0.26 6.40
CA HIS A 68 19.45 0.02 5.64
C HIS A 68 18.84 -1.37 5.90
N LYS A 69 17.53 -1.47 5.71
CA LYS A 69 16.76 -2.72 5.69
C LYS A 69 15.83 -2.70 4.49
N ALA A 70 15.87 -3.76 3.69
CA ALA A 70 15.07 -3.89 2.49
C ALA A 70 14.24 -5.18 2.53
N VAL A 71 12.94 -5.08 2.25
CA VAL A 71 12.01 -6.21 2.23
C VAL A 71 11.27 -6.29 0.90
N ALA A 72 10.89 -7.50 0.50
CA ALA A 72 10.06 -7.75 -0.67
C ALA A 72 8.86 -8.64 -0.29
N THR A 73 7.72 -8.41 -0.94
CA THR A 73 6.44 -9.00 -0.51
C THR A 73 5.87 -10.02 -1.50
N GLU A 74 4.54 -10.10 -1.64
CA GLU A 74 3.82 -11.21 -2.28
C GLU A 74 4.32 -11.55 -3.70
N ALA A 75 4.51 -10.55 -4.56
CA ALA A 75 4.94 -10.77 -5.94
C ALA A 75 6.25 -11.59 -6.02
N PHE A 76 7.17 -11.33 -5.09
CA PHE A 76 8.48 -11.99 -5.05
C PHE A 76 8.45 -13.35 -4.34
N ARG A 77 7.44 -13.62 -3.51
CA ARG A 77 7.18 -14.97 -2.99
C ARG A 77 6.75 -15.93 -4.11
N LEU A 78 6.05 -15.41 -5.12
CA LEU A 78 5.48 -16.18 -6.22
C LEU A 78 6.42 -16.30 -7.43
N ALA A 79 7.30 -15.31 -7.63
CA ALA A 79 8.21 -15.28 -8.77
C ALA A 79 9.34 -16.32 -8.67
N SER A 80 9.39 -17.23 -9.64
CA SER A 80 10.41 -18.29 -9.72
C SER A 80 11.83 -17.77 -9.92
N ASN A 81 11.99 -16.59 -10.53
CA ASN A 81 13.28 -15.92 -10.75
C ASN A 81 13.68 -14.92 -9.63
N ALA A 82 12.89 -14.78 -8.56
CA ALA A 82 13.12 -13.75 -7.53
C ALA A 82 14.50 -13.87 -6.86
N LYS A 83 14.97 -15.10 -6.60
CA LYS A 83 16.29 -15.32 -5.98
C LYS A 83 17.41 -14.75 -6.85
N ALA A 84 17.45 -15.13 -8.13
CA ALA A 84 18.47 -14.67 -9.06
C ALA A 84 18.44 -13.14 -9.19
N PHE A 85 17.23 -12.57 -9.30
CA PHE A 85 17.05 -11.12 -9.38
C PHE A 85 17.58 -10.38 -8.13
N PHE A 86 17.36 -10.91 -6.92
CA PHE A 86 17.89 -10.30 -5.70
C PHE A 86 19.39 -10.52 -5.49
N ASP A 87 19.95 -11.62 -5.98
CA ASP A 87 21.40 -11.82 -6.01
C ASP A 87 22.06 -10.74 -6.89
N ASP A 88 21.47 -10.46 -8.07
CA ASP A 88 21.93 -9.37 -8.96
C ASP A 88 21.80 -8.00 -8.29
N ILE A 89 20.68 -7.71 -7.60
CA ILE A 89 20.50 -6.45 -6.86
C ILE A 89 21.54 -6.28 -5.77
N LEU A 90 21.91 -7.36 -5.06
CA LEU A 90 22.92 -7.30 -4.02
C LEU A 90 24.28 -6.94 -4.62
N VAL A 91 24.66 -7.53 -5.77
CA VAL A 91 25.91 -7.23 -6.46
C VAL A 91 25.93 -5.79 -7.01
N GLU A 92 24.84 -5.37 -7.66
CA GLU A 92 24.76 -4.09 -8.36
C GLU A 92 24.59 -2.89 -7.41
N PHE A 93 23.74 -3.01 -6.39
CA PHE A 93 23.36 -1.89 -5.52
C PHE A 93 23.90 -2.01 -4.09
N GLY A 94 24.37 -3.20 -3.69
CA GLY A 94 24.77 -3.48 -2.31
C GLY A 94 23.59 -3.57 -1.34
N ILE A 95 22.37 -3.82 -1.85
CA ILE A 95 21.15 -3.86 -1.06
C ILE A 95 20.68 -5.30 -0.91
N LYS A 96 20.64 -5.80 0.32
CA LYS A 96 20.14 -7.15 0.62
C LYS A 96 18.63 -7.11 0.88
N PHE A 97 17.85 -7.59 -0.09
CA PHE A 97 16.41 -7.80 0.09
C PHE A 97 16.12 -9.09 0.86
N THR A 98 15.16 -9.01 1.78
CA THR A 98 14.58 -10.18 2.46
C THR A 98 13.14 -10.36 2.00
N ILE A 99 12.83 -11.50 1.39
CA ILE A 99 11.44 -11.85 1.07
C ILE A 99 10.74 -12.26 2.37
N ILE A 100 9.76 -11.48 2.80
CA ILE A 100 9.05 -11.70 4.07
C ILE A 100 7.77 -12.51 3.86
N SER A 101 7.34 -13.24 4.90
CA SER A 101 6.03 -13.90 4.89
C SER A 101 4.90 -12.88 5.01
N GLY A 102 3.69 -13.24 4.57
CA GLY A 102 2.52 -12.37 4.73
C GLY A 102 2.21 -12.06 6.20
N GLN A 103 2.50 -12.99 7.13
CA GLN A 103 2.34 -12.74 8.57
C GLN A 103 3.34 -11.70 9.09
N LEU A 104 4.59 -11.73 8.62
CA LEU A 104 5.59 -10.75 9.03
C LEU A 104 5.29 -9.37 8.42
N GLU A 105 4.88 -9.34 7.14
CA GLU A 105 4.40 -8.15 6.44
C GLU A 105 3.29 -7.46 7.22
N ALA A 106 2.21 -8.18 7.52
CA ALA A 106 1.10 -7.73 8.34
C ALA A 106 1.55 -7.16 9.71
N ARG A 107 2.45 -7.87 10.38
CA ARG A 107 2.96 -7.46 11.70
C ARG A 107 3.77 -6.16 11.61
N LEU A 108 4.61 -6.01 10.58
CA LEU A 108 5.38 -4.79 10.35
C LEU A 108 4.46 -3.62 9.98
N THR A 109 3.49 -3.81 9.06
CA THR A 109 2.49 -2.79 8.75
C THR A 109 1.78 -2.30 10.00
N LYS A 110 1.30 -3.23 10.86
CA LYS A 110 0.67 -2.88 12.14
C LYS A 110 1.59 -2.04 13.03
N LEU A 111 2.87 -2.35 13.09
CA LEU A 111 3.84 -1.56 13.87
C LEU A 111 4.02 -0.15 13.32
N GLY A 112 4.05 0.02 11.99
CA GLY A 112 4.12 1.34 11.34
C GLY A 112 2.89 2.19 11.64
N VAL A 113 1.70 1.60 11.43
CA VAL A 113 0.41 2.24 11.72
C VAL A 113 0.30 2.62 13.20
N GLN A 114 0.65 1.70 14.11
CA GLN A 114 0.61 1.96 15.56
C GLN A 114 1.54 3.10 15.96
N ASN A 115 2.78 3.09 15.47
CA ASN A 115 3.74 4.16 15.77
C ASN A 115 3.19 5.53 15.34
N ARG A 116 2.56 5.63 14.17
CA ARG A 116 1.96 6.88 13.70
C ARG A 116 0.72 7.27 14.53
N ALA A 117 -0.16 6.32 14.81
CA ALA A 117 -1.35 6.56 15.64
C ALA A 117 -0.97 7.09 17.04
N ASP A 118 0.01 6.47 17.69
CA ASP A 118 0.51 6.88 19.01
C ASP A 118 1.04 8.32 18.97
N LYS A 119 1.81 8.67 17.94
CA LYS A 119 2.36 10.02 17.73
C LYS A 119 1.30 11.09 17.50
N LEU A 120 0.17 10.71 16.91
CA LEU A 120 -0.99 11.58 16.69
C LEU A 120 -1.96 11.60 17.87
N GLY A 121 -1.73 10.78 18.91
CA GLY A 121 -2.64 10.65 20.05
C GLY A 121 -3.98 9.98 19.68
N ILE A 122 -4.00 9.14 18.65
CA ILE A 122 -5.19 8.43 18.19
C ILE A 122 -5.30 7.12 18.96
N ASP A 123 -6.40 6.93 19.72
CA ASP A 123 -6.67 5.66 20.39
C ASP A 123 -7.10 4.59 19.38
N ILE A 124 -6.26 3.57 19.24
CA ILE A 124 -6.51 2.44 18.34
C ILE A 124 -6.70 1.10 19.07
N THR A 125 -6.93 1.14 20.39
CA THR A 125 -7.10 -0.05 21.25
C THR A 125 -8.22 -0.99 20.75
N ASN A 126 -9.30 -0.42 20.21
CA ASN A 126 -10.41 -1.16 19.61
C ASN A 126 -10.64 -0.74 18.15
N ALA A 127 -9.56 -0.61 17.38
CA ALA A 127 -9.62 -0.32 15.96
C ALA A 127 -9.46 -1.57 15.09
N LEU A 128 -10.21 -1.62 14.00
CA LEU A 128 -10.01 -2.58 12.90
C LEU A 128 -9.00 -1.97 11.93
N LEU A 129 -7.89 -2.64 11.65
CA LEU A 129 -6.92 -2.25 10.63
C LEU A 129 -7.26 -2.94 9.31
N ILE A 130 -7.32 -2.16 8.23
CA ILE A 130 -7.41 -2.66 6.86
C ILE A 130 -6.28 -2.03 6.03
N ASP A 131 -5.41 -2.89 5.50
CA ASP A 131 -4.39 -2.54 4.51
C ASP A 131 -4.82 -3.12 3.16
N LEU A 132 -5.27 -2.25 2.26
CA LEU A 132 -5.68 -2.63 0.91
C LEU A 132 -4.49 -2.51 -0.05
N GLY A 133 -3.76 -3.61 -0.20
CA GLY A 133 -2.58 -3.70 -1.06
C GLY A 133 -2.91 -3.94 -2.54
N GLY A 134 -1.84 -4.06 -3.34
CA GLY A 134 -1.93 -4.35 -4.77
C GLY A 134 -2.43 -5.78 -5.07
N ALA A 135 -1.92 -6.77 -4.34
CA ALA A 135 -2.15 -8.19 -4.62
C ALA A 135 -2.96 -8.92 -3.52
N SER A 136 -3.00 -8.34 -2.33
CA SER A 136 -3.62 -8.86 -1.11
C SER A 136 -4.24 -7.71 -0.31
N THR A 137 -5.09 -8.08 0.64
CA THR A 137 -5.71 -7.19 1.61
C THR A 137 -5.54 -7.81 2.98
N GLU A 138 -4.97 -7.05 3.89
CA GLU A 138 -4.64 -7.47 5.24
C GLU A 138 -5.64 -6.85 6.22
N ILE A 139 -6.34 -7.68 6.99
CA ILE A 139 -7.34 -7.21 7.96
C ILE A 139 -6.96 -7.72 9.35
N GLY A 140 -6.89 -6.79 10.31
CA GLY A 140 -6.48 -7.07 11.67
C GLY A 140 -7.38 -6.45 12.72
N PHE A 141 -7.67 -7.20 13.78
CA PHE A 141 -8.30 -6.69 14.99
C PHE A 141 -7.61 -7.30 16.21
N LYS A 142 -7.00 -6.47 17.06
CA LYS A 142 -6.17 -6.92 18.19
C LYS A 142 -5.08 -7.91 17.72
N ASP A 143 -5.12 -9.15 18.19
CA ASP A 143 -4.15 -10.20 17.84
C ASP A 143 -4.64 -11.09 16.68
N GLU A 144 -5.90 -10.95 16.26
CA GLU A 144 -6.44 -11.68 15.13
C GLU A 144 -6.13 -10.95 13.83
N PHE A 145 -5.45 -11.65 12.92
CA PHE A 145 -5.03 -11.08 11.65
C PHE A 145 -5.22 -12.09 10.53
N LYS A 146 -5.78 -11.66 9.40
CA LYS A 146 -5.98 -12.49 8.21
C LYS A 146 -5.60 -11.71 6.95
N SER A 147 -4.77 -12.33 6.11
CA SER A 147 -4.49 -11.87 4.75
C SER A 147 -5.47 -12.53 3.79
N PHE A 148 -6.10 -11.72 2.94
CA PHE A 148 -7.03 -12.13 1.90
C PHE A 148 -6.36 -11.99 0.54
N ARG A 149 -6.56 -13.00 -0.32
CA ARG A 149 -5.94 -13.06 -1.65
C ARG A 149 -6.68 -12.22 -2.69
N PHE A 150 -7.03 -10.99 -2.34
CA PHE A 150 -7.52 -9.97 -3.26
C PHE A 150 -6.84 -8.64 -2.93
N GLY A 151 -6.45 -7.91 -3.96
CA GLY A 151 -5.92 -6.56 -3.85
C GLY A 151 -6.33 -5.78 -5.10
N ILE A 152 -6.04 -4.47 -5.12
CA ILE A 152 -6.59 -3.57 -6.15
C ILE A 152 -6.13 -3.92 -7.56
N VAL A 153 -4.89 -4.40 -7.74
CA VAL A 153 -4.34 -4.74 -9.08
C VAL A 153 -5.05 -5.97 -9.62
N LYS A 154 -5.04 -7.08 -8.88
CA LYS A 154 -5.73 -8.32 -9.29
C LYS A 154 -7.23 -8.10 -9.51
N PHE A 155 -7.85 -7.30 -8.63
CA PHE A 155 -9.27 -6.98 -8.76
C PHE A 155 -9.56 -6.19 -10.05
N CYS A 156 -8.77 -5.16 -10.35
CA CYS A 156 -8.98 -4.39 -11.57
C CYS A 156 -8.63 -5.18 -12.84
N GLU A 157 -7.60 -6.03 -12.83
CA GLU A 157 -7.31 -6.95 -13.95
C GLU A 157 -8.49 -7.91 -14.22
N GLU A 158 -9.14 -8.42 -13.18
CA GLU A 158 -10.34 -9.26 -13.30
C GLU A 158 -11.56 -8.49 -13.83
N CYS A 159 -11.69 -7.18 -13.54
CA CYS A 159 -12.83 -6.35 -13.94
C CYS A 159 -12.65 -5.67 -15.32
N LEU A 160 -11.45 -5.18 -15.61
CA LEU A 160 -11.15 -4.31 -16.77
C LEU A 160 -10.34 -5.04 -17.86
N GLY A 161 -9.81 -6.23 -17.57
CA GLY A 161 -8.83 -6.89 -18.43
C GLY A 161 -7.44 -6.23 -18.35
N GLU A 162 -6.65 -6.33 -19.41
CA GLU A 162 -5.27 -5.81 -19.44
C GLU A 162 -5.20 -4.27 -19.48
N ASP A 163 -6.25 -3.61 -19.98
CA ASP A 163 -6.32 -2.16 -20.06
C ASP A 163 -7.02 -1.55 -18.84
N LEU A 164 -6.22 -1.34 -17.78
CA LEU A 164 -6.66 -0.68 -16.55
C LEU A 164 -7.10 0.78 -16.76
N SER A 165 -6.89 1.36 -17.95
CA SER A 165 -7.32 2.72 -18.31
C SER A 165 -8.65 2.77 -19.08
N SER A 166 -9.18 1.62 -19.53
CA SER A 166 -10.45 1.56 -20.26
C SER A 166 -11.64 1.47 -19.28
N PHE A 167 -12.12 2.61 -18.81
CA PHE A 167 -13.26 2.80 -17.88
C PHE A 167 -14.65 2.48 -18.47
N LYS A 168 -14.83 1.34 -19.14
CA LYS A 168 -16.06 1.12 -19.92
C LYS A 168 -17.30 0.72 -19.11
N ASN A 169 -17.16 0.25 -17.87
CA ASN A 169 -18.33 -0.06 -17.04
C ASN A 169 -18.05 0.07 -15.53
N TYR A 170 -18.46 1.19 -14.94
CA TYR A 170 -18.30 1.44 -13.50
C TYR A 170 -19.23 0.59 -12.63
N ASP A 171 -20.39 0.21 -13.17
CA ASP A 171 -21.44 -0.53 -12.45
C ASP A 171 -21.03 -1.99 -12.16
N ASP A 172 -20.04 -2.52 -12.89
CA ASP A 172 -19.50 -3.86 -12.66
C ASP A 172 -18.66 -3.93 -11.38
N PHE A 173 -18.01 -2.82 -10.98
CA PHE A 173 -17.12 -2.84 -9.82
C PHE A 173 -17.83 -3.12 -8.51
N GLU A 174 -19.01 -2.56 -8.28
CA GLU A 174 -19.73 -2.74 -7.01
C GLU A 174 -20.08 -4.21 -6.77
N ASN A 175 -20.77 -4.83 -7.74
CA ASN A 175 -21.19 -6.23 -7.65
C ASN A 175 -20.00 -7.18 -7.53
N MET A 176 -18.93 -6.92 -8.30
CA MET A 176 -17.71 -7.71 -8.24
C MET A 176 -16.98 -7.52 -6.91
N ALA A 177 -16.91 -6.30 -6.38
CA ALA A 177 -16.32 -6.02 -5.08
C ALA A 177 -17.07 -6.75 -3.97
N ILE A 178 -18.41 -6.68 -3.95
CA ILE A 178 -19.25 -7.40 -2.97
C ILE A 178 -18.95 -8.90 -3.00
N LYS A 179 -18.85 -9.50 -4.19
CA LYS A 179 -18.51 -10.92 -4.34
C LYS A 179 -17.09 -11.21 -3.85
N LYS A 180 -16.11 -10.38 -4.22
CA LYS A 180 -14.69 -10.57 -3.91
C LYS A 180 -14.41 -10.46 -2.41
N THR A 181 -15.07 -9.54 -1.73
CA THR A 181 -14.84 -9.23 -0.30
C THR A 181 -15.74 -10.04 0.64
N LYS A 182 -16.51 -11.02 0.15
CA LYS A 182 -17.42 -11.83 0.97
C LYS A 182 -16.74 -12.43 2.22
N GLU A 183 -15.62 -13.14 2.04
CA GLU A 183 -14.89 -13.74 3.18
C GLU A 183 -14.32 -12.69 4.13
N ALA A 184 -13.94 -11.52 3.62
CA ALA A 184 -13.43 -10.42 4.42
C ALA A 184 -14.53 -9.82 5.30
N ARG A 185 -15.72 -9.58 4.73
CA ARG A 185 -16.91 -9.17 5.50
C ARG A 185 -17.28 -10.19 6.59
N GLU A 186 -17.26 -11.48 6.28
CA GLU A 186 -17.52 -12.56 7.24
C GLU A 186 -16.48 -12.64 8.35
N PHE A 187 -15.24 -12.23 8.08
CA PHE A 187 -14.20 -12.12 9.10
C PHE A 187 -14.41 -10.88 9.98
N ILE A 188 -14.66 -9.73 9.36
CA ILE A 188 -14.90 -8.46 10.05
C ILE A 188 -16.11 -8.55 11.00
N SER A 189 -17.18 -9.23 10.59
CA SER A 189 -18.42 -9.33 11.38
C SER A 189 -18.27 -10.04 12.73
N LYS A 190 -17.14 -10.73 12.96
CA LYS A 190 -16.81 -11.38 14.24
C LYS A 190 -16.35 -10.39 15.31
N PHE A 191 -15.96 -9.18 14.91
CA PHE A 191 -15.31 -8.22 15.78
C PHE A 191 -16.25 -7.07 16.18
N LYS A 192 -15.99 -6.50 17.36
CA LYS A 192 -16.61 -5.26 17.82
C LYS A 192 -15.53 -4.19 17.94
N PHE A 193 -15.56 -3.22 17.05
CA PHE A 193 -14.60 -2.12 16.97
C PHE A 193 -15.31 -0.77 17.00
N ASN A 194 -14.57 0.26 17.42
CA ASN A 194 -15.06 1.63 17.50
C ASN A 194 -14.62 2.48 16.31
N THR A 195 -13.53 2.08 15.65
CA THR A 195 -12.86 2.85 14.61
C THR A 195 -12.29 1.90 13.56
N ILE A 196 -12.18 2.36 12.32
CA ILE A 196 -11.45 1.65 11.27
C ILE A 196 -10.22 2.45 10.89
N LEU A 197 -9.04 1.83 10.90
CA LEU A 197 -7.81 2.38 10.35
C LEU A 197 -7.63 1.86 8.93
N LEU A 198 -7.40 2.77 8.01
CA LEU A 198 -7.15 2.47 6.60
C LEU A 198 -5.73 2.90 6.24
N THR A 199 -4.98 2.01 5.62
CA THR A 199 -3.64 2.31 5.08
C THR A 199 -3.53 1.85 3.62
N SER A 200 -2.40 2.14 2.97
CA SER A 200 -2.13 1.95 1.53
C SER A 200 -2.71 3.04 0.62
N GLY A 201 -2.48 2.89 -0.69
CA GLY A 201 -2.61 3.94 -1.72
C GLY A 201 -4.04 4.42 -1.99
N VAL A 202 -5.06 3.60 -1.77
CA VAL A 202 -6.47 4.01 -2.04
C VAL A 202 -7.00 4.97 -0.97
N PRO A 203 -7.00 4.61 0.33
CA PRO A 203 -7.53 5.53 1.35
C PRO A 203 -6.69 6.81 1.45
N THR A 204 -5.38 6.73 1.22
CA THR A 204 -4.49 7.91 1.16
C THR A 204 -4.78 8.80 -0.05
N SER A 205 -5.07 8.24 -1.22
CA SER A 205 -5.53 9.03 -2.38
C SER A 205 -6.87 9.72 -2.12
N VAL A 206 -7.85 9.02 -1.52
CA VAL A 206 -9.14 9.65 -1.14
C VAL A 206 -8.92 10.79 -0.15
N ALA A 207 -8.09 10.58 0.88
CA ALA A 207 -7.75 11.60 1.86
C ALA A 207 -7.03 12.82 1.24
N ALA A 208 -6.08 12.58 0.33
CA ALA A 208 -5.37 13.65 -0.36
C ALA A 208 -6.32 14.48 -1.24
N LEU A 209 -7.18 13.84 -2.02
CA LEU A 209 -8.14 14.52 -2.89
C LEU A 209 -9.20 15.29 -2.10
N LYS A 210 -9.63 14.77 -0.94
CA LYS A 210 -10.47 15.49 0.02
C LYS A 210 -9.84 16.81 0.49
N LEU A 211 -8.52 16.85 0.61
CA LEU A 211 -7.76 18.05 0.99
C LEU A 211 -7.45 18.97 -0.21
N GLY A 212 -7.90 18.63 -1.42
CA GLY A 212 -7.57 19.35 -2.65
C GLY A 212 -6.14 19.14 -3.12
N LEU A 213 -5.44 18.12 -2.61
CA LEU A 213 -4.11 17.74 -3.06
C LEU A 213 -4.20 16.87 -4.31
N THR A 214 -3.15 16.93 -5.12
CA THR A 214 -2.93 16.11 -6.32
C THR A 214 -1.81 15.10 -6.05
N TYR A 215 -1.51 14.23 -7.00
CA TYR A 215 -0.42 13.27 -6.84
C TYR A 215 0.94 13.96 -6.60
N SER A 216 1.18 15.10 -7.27
CA SER A 216 2.42 15.87 -7.14
C SER A 216 2.49 16.75 -5.89
N SER A 217 1.35 17.15 -5.32
CA SER A 217 1.27 17.94 -4.09
C SER A 217 0.95 17.12 -2.83
N TYR A 218 0.98 15.78 -2.93
CA TYR A 218 0.72 14.86 -1.83
C TYR A 218 1.61 15.16 -0.61
N ASP A 219 0.99 15.29 0.57
CA ASP A 219 1.67 15.44 1.85
C ASP A 219 1.14 14.44 2.88
N ALA A 220 1.98 13.44 3.20
CA ALA A 220 1.66 12.41 4.18
C ALA A 220 1.35 12.99 5.57
N LYS A 221 1.88 14.17 5.94
CA LYS A 221 1.60 14.80 7.23
C LYS A 221 0.17 15.31 7.33
N LEU A 222 -0.40 15.76 6.21
CA LEU A 222 -1.79 16.22 6.14
C LEU A 222 -2.76 15.04 6.03
N VAL A 223 -2.34 13.97 5.36
CA VAL A 223 -3.15 12.76 5.16
C VAL A 223 -3.22 11.90 6.43
N ASN A 224 -2.11 11.77 7.16
CA ASN A 224 -2.05 10.98 8.38
C ASN A 224 -3.01 11.50 9.46
N GLY A 225 -3.91 10.63 9.92
CA GLY A 225 -4.93 10.94 10.92
C GLY A 225 -6.21 11.55 10.35
N LEU A 226 -6.29 11.79 9.03
CA LEU A 226 -7.49 12.33 8.41
C LEU A 226 -8.65 11.33 8.50
N VAL A 227 -9.82 11.82 8.90
CA VAL A 227 -11.06 11.05 8.86
C VAL A 227 -11.70 11.20 7.48
N ILE A 228 -11.94 10.08 6.81
CA ILE A 228 -12.75 10.01 5.58
C ILE A 228 -14.07 9.30 5.85
N ASN A 229 -15.02 9.46 4.96
CA ASN A 229 -16.32 8.80 5.00
C ASN A 229 -16.78 8.39 3.59
N GLU A 230 -17.98 7.82 3.52
CA GLU A 230 -18.55 7.34 2.26
C GLU A 230 -18.74 8.44 1.22
N ALA A 231 -19.15 9.64 1.64
CA ALA A 231 -19.33 10.78 0.74
C ALA A 231 -18.00 11.28 0.16
N ASP A 232 -16.88 11.16 0.90
CA ASP A 232 -15.55 11.49 0.38
C ASP A 232 -15.12 10.51 -0.73
N MET A 233 -15.49 9.22 -0.59
CA MET A 233 -15.26 8.20 -1.62
C MET A 233 -16.11 8.47 -2.87
N ASP A 234 -17.39 8.82 -2.69
CA ASP A 234 -18.29 9.14 -3.80
C ASP A 234 -17.83 10.41 -4.53
N ALA A 235 -17.44 11.45 -3.80
CA ALA A 235 -16.84 12.65 -4.37
C ALA A 235 -15.55 12.35 -5.15
N THR A 236 -14.73 11.43 -4.66
CA THR A 236 -13.52 10.99 -5.38
C THR A 236 -13.86 10.26 -6.68
N ILE A 237 -14.86 9.38 -6.67
CA ILE A 237 -15.35 8.69 -7.87
C ILE A 237 -15.80 9.72 -8.91
N GLU A 238 -16.64 10.67 -8.52
CA GLU A 238 -17.19 11.67 -9.44
C GLU A 238 -16.10 12.63 -9.96
N LEU A 239 -15.14 13.01 -9.10
CA LEU A 239 -13.99 13.82 -9.52
C LEU A 239 -13.16 13.09 -10.59
N ILE A 240 -12.86 11.80 -10.40
CA ILE A 240 -12.08 11.02 -11.37
C ILE A 240 -12.87 10.82 -12.68
N LYS A 241 -14.18 10.60 -12.62
CA LYS A 241 -15.02 10.42 -13.81
C LYS A 241 -15.14 11.68 -14.68
N THR A 242 -15.12 12.85 -14.04
CA THR A 242 -15.44 14.12 -14.72
C THR A 242 -14.21 14.96 -15.06
N ASN A 243 -13.06 14.70 -14.45
CA ASN A 243 -11.84 15.47 -14.68
C ASN A 243 -11.06 14.92 -15.89
N PRO A 244 -10.70 15.74 -16.89
CA PRO A 244 -9.89 15.29 -18.02
C PRO A 244 -8.44 14.95 -17.67
N ASN A 245 -7.91 15.47 -16.56
CA ASN A 245 -6.52 15.31 -16.12
C ASN A 245 -6.40 14.31 -14.95
N ILE A 246 -6.94 13.10 -15.11
CA ILE A 246 -7.00 12.09 -14.04
C ILE A 246 -5.62 11.65 -13.51
N ASP A 247 -4.59 11.66 -14.35
CA ASP A 247 -3.22 11.29 -13.96
C ASP A 247 -2.59 12.35 -13.05
N GLU A 248 -2.97 13.63 -13.20
CA GLU A 248 -2.54 14.69 -12.27
C GLU A 248 -3.09 14.42 -10.86
N LEU A 249 -4.35 13.96 -10.78
CA LEU A 249 -5.02 13.68 -9.52
C LEU A 249 -4.48 12.42 -8.83
N THR A 250 -4.31 11.34 -9.59
CA THR A 250 -4.10 10.00 -9.02
C THR A 250 -2.70 9.43 -9.23
N GLY A 251 -1.91 10.04 -10.10
CA GLY A 251 -0.67 9.51 -10.64
C GLY A 251 -0.90 8.64 -11.87
N ASP A 252 0.13 8.54 -12.71
CA ASP A 252 0.04 7.88 -14.01
C ASP A 252 -0.59 6.48 -13.95
N SER A 253 -1.66 6.29 -14.73
CA SER A 253 -2.37 5.00 -14.87
C SER A 253 -2.92 4.44 -13.54
N ARG A 254 -3.18 5.29 -12.53
CA ARG A 254 -3.71 4.86 -11.23
C ARG A 254 -5.21 5.05 -11.04
N ALA A 255 -5.86 5.88 -11.85
CA ALA A 255 -7.28 6.19 -11.68
C ALA A 255 -8.17 4.93 -11.60
N GLY A 256 -7.98 3.95 -12.49
CA GLY A 256 -8.71 2.67 -12.44
C GLY A 256 -8.49 1.90 -11.14
N LEU A 257 -7.26 1.87 -10.63
CA LEU A 257 -6.91 1.22 -9.37
C LEU A 257 -7.55 1.91 -8.16
N VAL A 258 -7.58 3.25 -8.16
CA VAL A 258 -8.23 4.03 -7.10
C VAL A 258 -9.73 3.75 -7.08
N LEU A 259 -10.38 3.77 -8.25
CA LEU A 259 -11.81 3.51 -8.39
C LEU A 259 -12.19 2.08 -7.97
N GLY A 260 -11.50 1.07 -8.48
CA GLY A 260 -11.74 -0.32 -8.08
C GLY A 260 -11.48 -0.54 -6.58
N GLY A 261 -10.44 0.12 -6.05
CA GLY A 261 -10.13 0.10 -4.63
C GLY A 261 -11.19 0.74 -3.74
N ILE A 262 -11.80 1.84 -4.18
CA ILE A 262 -12.92 2.48 -3.46
C ILE A 262 -14.07 1.50 -3.30
N TRP A 263 -14.45 0.78 -4.36
CA TRP A 263 -15.53 -0.21 -4.29
C TRP A 263 -15.20 -1.40 -3.38
N LEU A 264 -13.94 -1.88 -3.40
CA LEU A 264 -13.48 -2.88 -2.44
C LEU A 264 -13.64 -2.39 -1.00
N LEU A 265 -13.22 -1.16 -0.69
CA LEU A 265 -13.37 -0.56 0.64
C LEU A 265 -14.85 -0.37 1.01
N LYS A 266 -15.65 0.32 0.19
CA LYS A 266 -17.09 0.52 0.43
C LYS A 266 -17.81 -0.80 0.73
N SER A 267 -17.43 -1.89 0.07
CA SER A 267 -18.02 -3.22 0.29
C SER A 267 -17.64 -3.90 1.61
N MET A 268 -16.75 -3.32 2.42
CA MET A 268 -16.27 -3.89 3.70
C MET A 268 -16.45 -2.97 4.91
N LEU A 269 -16.53 -1.66 4.70
CA LEU A 269 -16.51 -0.68 5.77
C LEU A 269 -17.89 -0.45 6.39
N ASP A 270 -17.92 -0.35 7.73
CA ASP A 270 -19.10 0.08 8.48
C ASP A 270 -19.12 1.62 8.53
N SER A 271 -20.07 2.23 7.81
CA SER A 271 -20.22 3.69 7.72
C SER A 271 -20.66 4.35 9.03
N SER A 272 -21.09 3.58 10.03
CA SER A 272 -21.37 4.09 11.38
C SER A 272 -20.10 4.34 12.20
N LYS A 273 -18.92 3.93 11.71
CA LYS A 273 -17.63 4.09 12.38
C LYS A 273 -16.78 5.15 11.68
N PRO A 274 -15.95 5.91 12.41
CA PRO A 274 -14.95 6.77 11.80
C PRO A 274 -13.90 5.94 11.04
N TRP A 275 -13.57 6.36 9.82
CA TRP A 275 -12.49 5.77 9.01
C TRP A 275 -11.29 6.70 9.02
N ILE A 276 -10.26 6.34 9.77
CA ILE A 276 -9.04 7.13 9.93
C ILE A 276 -7.98 6.62 8.96
N VAL A 277 -7.42 7.52 8.16
CA VAL A 277 -6.34 7.19 7.23
C VAL A 277 -4.99 7.33 7.90
N ILE A 278 -4.15 6.32 7.78
CA ILE A 278 -2.76 6.31 8.24
C ILE A 278 -1.88 5.91 7.06
N ASP A 279 -1.06 6.84 6.56
CA ASP A 279 -0.13 6.62 5.43
C ASP A 279 1.05 5.72 5.82
N ASP A 280 1.51 5.84 7.08
CA ASP A 280 2.58 4.99 7.61
C ASP A 280 2.12 3.52 7.59
N GLY A 281 2.92 2.65 7.01
CA GLY A 281 2.57 1.24 6.79
C GLY A 281 3.79 0.33 6.90
N LEU A 282 3.95 -0.61 5.96
CA LEU A 282 5.06 -1.56 5.95
C LEU A 282 6.42 -0.88 6.02
N ARG A 283 6.64 0.15 5.19
CA ARG A 283 7.90 0.89 5.07
C ARG A 283 8.39 1.43 6.41
N GLU A 284 7.52 2.13 7.12
CA GLU A 284 7.79 2.68 8.45
C GLU A 284 7.89 1.57 9.49
N GLY A 285 7.04 0.55 9.35
CA GLY A 285 7.05 -0.67 10.15
C GLY A 285 8.38 -1.40 10.17
N ILE A 286 9.15 -1.38 9.08
CA ILE A 286 10.52 -1.93 9.01
C ILE A 286 11.43 -1.23 10.02
N ALA A 287 11.36 0.10 10.16
CA ALA A 287 12.19 0.82 11.12
C ALA A 287 11.82 0.46 12.57
N VAL A 288 10.51 0.38 12.85
CA VAL A 288 10.01 -0.04 14.17
C VAL A 288 10.46 -1.46 14.47
N GLY A 289 10.28 -2.38 13.52
CA GLY A 289 10.70 -3.77 13.60
C GLY A 289 12.20 -3.94 13.83
N ALA A 290 13.02 -3.19 13.10
CA ALA A 290 14.47 -3.19 13.28
C ALA A 290 14.88 -2.67 14.66
N LYS A 291 14.19 -1.64 15.20
CA LYS A 291 14.46 -1.09 16.54
C LYS A 291 14.18 -2.12 17.65
N ILE A 292 13.24 -3.03 17.44
CA ILE A 292 12.89 -4.10 18.40
C ILE A 292 13.50 -5.46 18.04
N ASN A 293 14.46 -5.51 17.11
CA ASN A 293 15.10 -6.74 16.63
C ASN A 293 14.14 -7.81 16.08
N LEU A 294 13.03 -7.40 15.48
CA LEU A 294 12.11 -8.30 14.79
C LEU A 294 12.66 -8.73 13.41
N ILE A 295 13.50 -7.89 12.78
CA ILE A 295 14.06 -8.09 11.43
C ILE A 295 15.52 -7.64 11.29
#